data_AF-A0A967KD49-F1
#
_entry.id   AF-A0A967KD49-F1
#
_cell.length_a   1.000
_cell.length_b   1.000
_cell.length_c   1.000
_cell.angle_alpha   90.00
_cell.angle_beta   90.00
_cell.angle_gamma   90.00
#
_symmetry.space_group_name_H-M   'P 1'
#
loop_
_entity.id
_entity.type
_entity.pdbx_description
1 polymer ?
#
loop_
_entity_poly.entity_id
_entity_poly.type
_entity_poly.pdbx_seq_one_letter_code
_entity_poly.pdbx_strand_id
1 'polypeptide(L)'
;MLRKLCLVVAFLISGGSAVAQDLSAYTDEARAAIQQLRQVMMEHLQQAVREVGPAEATSVCRHLAPEIAAEVAAETGWEIRRPALRARNPENRPNEAERGVLLGYLTRSFAGQSFDSMETIRLEERDGRTYVHYMRAVPTLDACL
;
A
#
# COMPACT_ATOMS: atom_id res chain seq x y z
N MET A 1 29.72 -60.88 -19.09
CA MET A 1 30.14 -59.68 -18.33
C MET A 1 29.02 -58.65 -18.41
N LEU A 2 28.30 -58.44 -17.31
CA LEU A 2 27.09 -57.61 -17.26
C LEU A 2 27.47 -56.12 -17.16
N ARG A 3 27.06 -55.32 -18.14
CA ARG A 3 27.29 -53.86 -18.18
C ARG A 3 26.44 -53.18 -17.11
N LYS A 4 27.10 -52.51 -16.16
CA LYS A 4 26.47 -51.70 -15.12
C LYS A 4 25.71 -50.53 -15.76
N LEU A 5 24.41 -50.48 -15.50
CA LEU A 5 23.50 -49.40 -15.88
C LEU A 5 23.77 -48.21 -14.94
N CYS A 6 24.33 -47.11 -15.46
CA CYS A 6 24.42 -45.84 -14.72
C CYS A 6 23.03 -45.20 -14.66
N LEU A 7 22.43 -45.21 -13.47
CA LEU A 7 21.23 -44.44 -13.16
C LEU A 7 21.67 -42.98 -12.91
N VAL A 8 21.49 -42.10 -13.90
CA VAL A 8 21.65 -40.65 -13.71
C VAL A 8 20.34 -40.14 -13.11
N VAL A 9 20.33 -39.92 -11.80
CA VAL A 9 19.27 -39.16 -11.13
C VAL A 9 19.48 -37.70 -11.50
N ALA A 10 18.71 -37.21 -12.47
CA ALA A 10 18.60 -35.79 -12.76
C ALA A 10 17.83 -35.12 -11.61
N PHE A 11 18.56 -34.49 -10.69
CA PHE A 11 17.98 -33.66 -9.65
C PHE A 11 17.55 -32.33 -10.28
N LEU A 12 16.26 -32.22 -10.60
CA LEU A 12 15.60 -30.97 -11.00
C LEU A 12 15.53 -30.04 -9.78
N ILE A 13 16.49 -29.10 -9.68
CA ILE A 13 16.42 -28.01 -8.71
C ILE A 13 15.39 -27.00 -9.22
N SER A 14 14.14 -27.15 -8.78
CA SER A 14 13.09 -26.14 -8.93
C SER A 14 13.37 -24.96 -7.98
N GLY A 15 14.21 -24.02 -8.39
CA GLY A 15 14.57 -22.81 -7.64
C GLY A 15 13.57 -21.64 -7.75
N GLY A 16 12.26 -21.91 -7.83
CA GLY A 16 11.26 -20.91 -8.25
C GLY A 16 10.44 -20.22 -7.16
N SER A 17 10.66 -20.46 -5.87
CA SER A 17 9.64 -20.13 -4.85
C SER A 17 10.01 -19.07 -3.81
N ALA A 18 11.29 -18.75 -3.60
CA ALA A 18 11.69 -17.88 -2.49
C ALA A 18 11.24 -16.41 -2.67
N VAL A 19 11.38 -15.84 -3.87
CA VAL A 19 11.07 -14.42 -4.13
C VAL A 19 9.57 -14.12 -4.13
N ALA A 20 8.75 -15.06 -4.63
CA ALA A 20 7.30 -14.89 -4.67
C ALA A 20 6.64 -15.03 -3.29
N GLN A 21 7.18 -15.89 -2.43
CA GLN A 21 6.73 -16.03 -1.04
C GLN A 21 7.01 -14.77 -0.22
N ASP A 22 8.15 -14.13 -0.45
CA ASP A 22 8.59 -12.93 0.25
C ASP A 22 7.67 -11.73 -0.04
N LEU A 23 7.32 -11.50 -1.32
CA LEU A 23 6.40 -10.40 -1.68
C LEU A 23 4.97 -10.58 -1.13
N SER A 24 4.50 -11.83 -0.99
CA SER A 24 3.18 -12.08 -0.40
C SER A 24 3.15 -11.69 1.08
N ALA A 25 4.19 -12.02 1.84
CA ALA A 25 4.29 -11.64 3.24
C ALA A 25 4.31 -10.11 3.42
N TYR A 26 5.14 -9.41 2.64
CA TYR A 26 5.17 -7.94 2.66
C TYR A 26 3.85 -7.31 2.22
N THR A 27 3.11 -7.96 1.30
CA THR A 27 1.78 -7.49 0.89
C THR A 27 0.82 -7.51 2.08
N ASP A 28 0.82 -8.60 2.85
CA ASP A 28 -0.07 -8.74 4.00
C ASP A 28 0.31 -7.79 5.14
N GLU A 29 1.61 -7.60 5.40
CA GLU A 29 2.10 -6.60 6.36
C GLU A 29 1.71 -5.17 5.96
N ALA A 30 1.96 -4.78 4.71
CA ALA A 30 1.60 -3.46 4.20
C ALA A 30 0.08 -3.25 4.23
N ARG A 31 -0.72 -4.28 3.91
CA ARG A 31 -2.18 -4.22 4.00
C ARG A 31 -2.62 -4.01 5.45
N ALA A 32 -2.00 -4.69 6.41
CA ALA A 32 -2.28 -4.50 7.84
C ALA A 32 -1.94 -3.08 8.31
N ALA A 33 -0.77 -2.55 7.91
CA ALA A 33 -0.37 -1.18 8.24
C ALA A 33 -1.35 -0.13 7.68
N ILE A 34 -1.78 -0.28 6.42
CA ILE A 34 -2.79 0.63 5.82
C ILE A 34 -4.15 0.49 6.52
N GLN A 35 -4.56 -0.73 6.91
CA GLN A 35 -5.79 -0.97 7.66
C GLN A 35 -5.77 -0.25 9.00
N GLN A 36 -4.67 -0.38 9.75
CA GLN A 36 -4.45 0.29 11.03
C GLN A 36 -4.51 1.81 10.87
N LEU A 37 -3.75 2.38 9.92
CA LEU A 37 -3.79 3.81 9.62
C LEU A 37 -5.22 4.29 9.32
N ARG A 38 -5.95 3.55 8.49
CA ARG A 38 -7.34 3.89 8.14
C ARG A 38 -8.23 3.89 9.36
N GLN A 39 -8.11 2.88 10.23
CA GLN A 39 -8.93 2.78 11.44
C GLN A 39 -8.70 3.97 12.36
N VAL A 40 -7.44 4.26 12.69
CA VAL A 40 -7.09 5.38 13.58
C VAL A 40 -7.55 6.72 12.98
N MET A 41 -7.33 6.96 11.68
CA MET A 41 -7.84 8.17 11.02
C MET A 41 -9.37 8.31 11.10
N MET A 42 -10.11 7.20 10.92
CA MET A 42 -11.56 7.22 10.98
C MET A 42 -12.08 7.48 12.39
N GLU A 43 -11.44 6.94 13.42
CA GLU A 43 -11.77 7.20 14.82
C GLU A 43 -11.59 8.68 15.16
N HIS A 44 -10.45 9.28 14.78
CA HIS A 44 -10.20 10.71 14.96
C HIS A 44 -11.17 11.59 14.15
N LEU A 45 -11.46 11.23 12.91
CA LEU A 45 -12.43 11.95 12.08
C LEU A 45 -13.82 11.93 12.72
N GLN A 46 -14.30 10.76 13.15
CA GLN A 46 -15.60 10.65 13.80
C GLN A 46 -15.67 11.44 15.11
N GLN A 47 -14.59 11.47 15.88
CA GLN A 47 -14.50 12.31 17.07
C GLN A 47 -14.58 13.80 16.70
N ALA A 48 -13.79 14.26 15.74
CA ALA A 48 -13.81 15.65 15.29
C ALA A 48 -15.19 16.05 14.76
N VAL A 49 -15.87 15.18 14.00
CA VAL A 49 -17.25 15.43 13.52
C VAL A 49 -18.22 15.63 14.69
N ARG A 50 -18.09 14.87 15.78
CA ARG A 50 -18.94 15.03 16.97
C ARG A 50 -18.66 16.34 17.73
N GLU A 51 -17.41 16.79 17.75
CA GLU A 51 -16.98 17.95 18.53
C GLU A 51 -17.19 19.28 17.81
N VAL A 52 -16.82 19.35 16.52
CA VAL A 52 -16.78 20.61 15.75
C VAL A 52 -17.64 20.59 14.49
N GLY A 53 -18.31 19.47 14.20
CA GLY A 53 -19.12 19.30 13.00
C GLY A 53 -18.33 18.86 11.76
N PRO A 54 -19.01 18.40 10.70
CA PRO A 54 -18.37 17.77 9.55
C PRO A 54 -17.50 18.74 8.72
N ALA A 55 -17.90 20.00 8.59
CA ALA A 55 -17.16 20.98 7.80
C ALA A 55 -15.75 21.24 8.41
N GLU A 56 -15.68 21.52 9.70
CA GLU A 56 -14.43 21.78 10.43
C GLU A 56 -13.58 20.52 10.65
N ALA A 57 -14.19 19.33 10.74
CA ALA A 57 -13.47 18.07 10.94
C ALA A 57 -12.47 17.75 9.83
N THR A 58 -12.75 18.16 8.59
CA THR A 58 -11.82 17.96 7.45
C THR A 58 -10.50 18.71 7.63
N SER A 59 -10.52 19.88 8.29
CA SER A 59 -9.32 20.65 8.61
C SER A 59 -8.49 19.96 9.68
N VAL A 60 -9.14 19.40 10.70
CA VAL A 60 -8.49 18.60 11.75
C VAL A 60 -7.77 17.40 11.14
N CYS A 61 -8.40 16.68 10.21
CA CYS A 61 -7.76 15.58 9.51
C CYS A 61 -6.53 16.02 8.70
N ARG A 62 -6.47 17.25 8.17
CA ARG A 62 -5.26 17.72 7.47
C ARG A 62 -4.04 17.75 8.40
N HIS A 63 -4.25 18.13 9.66
CA HIS A 63 -3.19 18.30 10.66
C HIS A 63 -2.84 17.00 11.37
N LEU A 64 -3.83 16.19 11.77
CA LEU A 64 -3.59 14.94 12.48
C LEU A 64 -3.06 13.83 11.57
N ALA A 65 -3.47 13.82 10.31
CA ALA A 65 -3.22 12.66 9.47
C ALA A 65 -1.72 12.41 9.17
N PRO A 66 -0.82 13.43 9.08
CA PRO A 66 0.63 13.20 9.09
C PRO A 66 1.16 12.58 10.38
N GLU A 67 0.65 13.00 11.55
CA GLU A 67 1.07 12.49 12.86
C GLU A 67 0.68 11.01 13.01
N ILE A 68 -0.57 10.66 12.69
CA ILE A 68 -1.04 9.27 12.71
C ILE A 68 -0.23 8.40 11.74
N ALA A 69 0.12 8.92 10.56
CA ALA A 69 0.95 8.17 9.61
C ALA A 69 2.36 7.92 10.16
N ALA A 70 2.94 8.88 10.88
CA ALA A 70 4.24 8.73 11.52
C ALA A 70 4.21 7.72 12.68
N GLU A 71 3.13 7.69 13.46
CA GLU A 71 2.93 6.71 14.54
C GLU A 71 2.85 5.28 13.97
N VAL A 72 1.99 5.04 12.97
CA VAL A 72 1.88 3.72 12.33
C VAL A 72 3.20 3.33 11.64
N ALA A 73 3.92 4.29 11.04
CA ALA A 73 5.24 4.03 10.47
C ALA A 73 6.26 3.60 11.52
N ALA A 74 6.25 4.21 12.71
CA ALA A 74 7.13 3.86 13.82
C ALA A 74 6.83 2.46 14.38
N GLU A 75 5.56 2.07 14.45
CA GLU A 75 5.14 0.76 14.96
C GLU A 75 5.38 -0.39 13.97
N THR A 76 5.14 -0.15 12.69
CA THR A 76 5.17 -1.19 11.65
C THR A 76 6.51 -1.27 10.93
N GLY A 77 7.34 -0.22 11.01
CA GLY A 77 8.59 -0.08 10.24
C GLY A 77 8.38 0.31 8.77
N TRP A 78 7.13 0.46 8.30
CA TRP A 78 6.83 0.90 6.94
C TRP A 78 6.89 2.42 6.81
N GLU A 79 7.51 2.93 5.74
CA GLU A 79 7.30 4.32 5.34
C GLU A 79 5.92 4.45 4.70
N ILE A 80 5.03 5.27 5.29
CA ILE A 80 3.65 5.40 4.83
C ILE A 80 3.37 6.81 4.30
N ARG A 81 2.91 6.90 3.05
CA ARG A 81 2.42 8.12 2.43
C ARG A 81 1.00 7.95 1.91
N ARG A 82 0.31 9.07 1.66
CA ARG A 82 -1.06 9.09 1.11
C ARG A 82 -1.15 9.92 -0.17
N PRO A 83 -0.45 9.53 -1.25
CA PRO A 83 -0.46 10.29 -2.49
C PRO A 83 -1.86 10.35 -3.11
N ALA A 84 -2.23 11.49 -3.69
CA ALA A 84 -3.52 11.67 -4.36
C ALA A 84 -3.41 12.54 -5.61
N LEU A 85 -4.16 12.20 -6.66
CA LEU A 85 -4.23 13.00 -7.90
C LEU A 85 -4.73 14.42 -7.63
N ARG A 86 -5.58 14.59 -6.61
CA ARG A 86 -6.03 15.88 -6.08
C ARG A 86 -5.72 15.94 -4.58
N ALA A 87 -4.47 16.21 -4.24
CA ALA A 87 -4.02 16.24 -2.85
C ALA A 87 -4.50 17.50 -2.11
N ARG A 88 -5.09 17.31 -0.92
CA ARG A 88 -5.44 18.40 0.02
C ARG A 88 -4.21 18.96 0.73
N ASN A 89 -3.25 18.09 1.03
CA ASN A 89 -1.93 18.45 1.54
C ASN A 89 -0.93 18.38 0.36
N PRO A 90 -0.23 19.48 0.01
CA PRO A 90 0.77 19.49 -1.06
C PRO A 90 1.87 18.42 -0.92
N GLU A 91 2.22 18.05 0.31
CA GLU A 91 3.22 16.99 0.60
C GLU A 91 2.76 15.60 0.15
N ASN A 92 1.48 15.42 -0.16
CA ASN A 92 0.91 14.21 -0.73
C ASN A 92 0.78 14.28 -2.27
N ARG A 93 1.48 15.21 -2.92
CA ARG A 93 1.62 15.15 -4.38
C ARG A 93 2.35 13.86 -4.78
N PRO A 94 1.79 13.07 -5.70
CA PRO A 94 2.45 11.87 -6.19
C PRO A 94 3.69 12.23 -7.02
N ASN A 95 4.72 11.41 -6.91
CA ASN A 95 5.78 11.35 -7.91
C ASN A 95 5.27 10.71 -9.22
N GLU A 96 6.11 10.65 -10.25
CA GLU A 96 5.71 10.13 -11.57
C GLU A 96 5.22 8.68 -11.54
N ALA A 97 5.90 7.80 -10.80
CA ALA A 97 5.54 6.40 -10.68
C ALA A 97 4.21 6.21 -9.92
N GLU A 98 4.05 6.89 -8.77
CA GLU A 98 2.81 6.90 -7.99
C GLU A 98 1.64 7.45 -8.82
N ARG A 99 1.87 8.51 -9.61
CA ARG A 99 0.85 9.09 -10.48
C ARG A 99 0.40 8.09 -11.55
N GLY A 100 1.32 7.32 -12.14
CA GLY A 100 1.00 6.25 -13.07
C GLY A 100 0.09 5.19 -12.46
N VAL A 101 0.40 4.74 -11.24
CA VAL A 101 -0.43 3.76 -10.51
C VAL A 101 -1.81 4.33 -10.20
N LEU A 102 -1.90 5.56 -9.68
CA LEU A 102 -3.17 6.23 -9.37
C LEU A 102 -4.07 6.41 -10.60
N LEU A 103 -3.49 6.78 -11.74
CA LEU A 103 -4.23 6.87 -13.01
C LEU A 103 -4.72 5.50 -13.47
N GLY A 104 -3.90 4.46 -13.35
CA GLY A 104 -4.30 3.08 -13.65
C GLY A 104 -5.49 2.62 -12.80
N TYR A 105 -5.50 2.94 -11.50
CA TYR A 105 -6.64 2.66 -10.63
C TYR A 105 -7.90 3.43 -11.07
N LEU A 106 -7.76 4.71 -11.41
CA LEU A 106 -8.88 5.53 -11.89
C LEU A 106 -9.47 4.98 -13.20
N THR A 107 -8.62 4.58 -14.16
CA THR A 107 -9.07 3.94 -15.40
C THR A 107 -9.85 2.65 -15.14
N ARG A 108 -9.34 1.78 -14.26
CA ARG A 108 -10.03 0.54 -13.88
C ARG A 108 -11.37 0.82 -13.18
N SER A 109 -11.42 1.87 -12.36
CA SER A 109 -12.65 2.28 -11.68
C SER A 109 -13.70 2.77 -12.68
N PHE A 110 -13.32 3.56 -13.68
CA PHE A 110 -14.22 3.96 -14.78
C PHE A 110 -14.70 2.78 -15.62
N ALA A 111 -13.95 1.67 -15.65
CA ALA A 111 -14.37 0.41 -16.25
C ALA A 111 -15.26 -0.46 -15.33
N GLY A 112 -15.68 0.06 -14.17
CA GLY A 112 -16.61 -0.59 -13.24
C GLY A 112 -15.96 -1.51 -12.19
N GLN A 113 -14.63 -1.50 -12.07
CA GLN A 113 -13.95 -2.29 -11.04
C GLN A 113 -13.95 -1.55 -9.69
N SER A 114 -14.14 -2.28 -8.58
CA SER A 114 -14.08 -1.71 -7.22
C SER A 114 -12.65 -1.33 -6.84
N PHE A 115 -12.49 -0.19 -6.15
CA PHE A 115 -11.19 0.22 -5.59
C PHE A 115 -10.66 -0.76 -4.54
N ASP A 116 -11.53 -1.51 -3.86
CA ASP A 116 -11.13 -2.45 -2.80
C ASP A 116 -10.29 -3.63 -3.31
N SER A 117 -10.35 -3.92 -4.61
CA SER A 117 -9.55 -4.96 -5.26
C SER A 117 -8.32 -4.41 -5.99
N MET A 118 -7.99 -3.14 -5.81
CA MET A 118 -6.88 -2.49 -6.50
C MET A 118 -5.71 -2.28 -5.56
N GLU A 119 -4.69 -3.11 -5.74
CA GLU A 119 -3.40 -2.98 -5.09
C GLU A 119 -2.27 -3.27 -6.09
N THR A 120 -1.08 -2.78 -5.77
CA THR A 120 0.11 -2.93 -6.59
C THR A 120 1.30 -3.04 -5.66
N ILE A 121 2.06 -4.12 -5.81
CA ILE A 121 3.34 -4.32 -5.14
C ILE A 121 4.44 -4.38 -6.18
N ARG A 122 5.55 -3.70 -5.91
CA ARG A 122 6.73 -3.70 -6.77
C ARG A 122 8.00 -3.64 -5.93
N LEU A 123 9.10 -4.15 -6.48
CA LEU A 123 10.43 -3.90 -5.96
C LEU A 123 10.97 -2.60 -6.58
N GLU A 124 11.64 -1.80 -5.77
CA GLU A 124 12.28 -0.55 -6.19
C GLU A 124 13.73 -0.53 -5.73
N GLU A 125 14.65 -0.23 -6.64
CA GLU A 125 16.04 0.01 -6.30
C GLU A 125 16.24 1.50 -6.00
N ARG A 126 16.71 1.83 -4.79
CA ARG A 126 17.08 3.19 -4.39
C ARG A 126 18.40 3.16 -3.65
N ASP A 127 19.37 3.95 -4.09
CA ASP A 127 20.70 4.06 -3.46
C ASP A 127 21.41 2.71 -3.24
N GLY A 128 21.26 1.78 -4.19
CA GLY A 128 21.86 0.43 -4.13
C GLY A 128 21.17 -0.51 -3.13
N ARG A 129 19.96 -0.19 -2.69
CA ARG A 129 19.12 -1.03 -1.85
C ARG A 129 17.79 -1.32 -2.53
N THR A 130 17.33 -2.55 -2.39
CA THR A 130 16.00 -2.97 -2.80
C THR A 130 14.97 -2.62 -1.72
N TYR A 131 13.88 -2.00 -2.13
CA TYR A 131 12.72 -1.66 -1.31
C TYR A 131 11.48 -2.33 -1.86
N VAL A 132 10.58 -2.74 -0.98
CA VAL A 132 9.23 -3.16 -1.36
C VAL A 132 8.33 -1.93 -1.33
N HIS A 133 7.63 -1.66 -2.42
CA HIS A 133 6.67 -0.57 -2.52
C HIS A 133 5.28 -1.12 -2.81
N TYR A 134 4.39 -0.89 -1.85
CA TYR A 134 2.99 -1.30 -1.92
C TYR A 134 2.08 -0.07 -2.04
N MET A 135 1.16 -0.10 -2.98
CA MET A 135 0.09 0.88 -3.13
C MET A 135 -1.25 0.16 -3.12
N ARG A 136 -2.24 0.81 -2.50
CA ARG A 136 -3.64 0.36 -2.49
C ARG A 136 -4.53 1.54 -2.82
N ALA A 137 -5.52 1.32 -3.68
CA ALA A 137 -6.51 2.35 -3.94
C ALA A 137 -7.40 2.56 -2.71
N VAL A 138 -7.68 3.82 -2.40
CA VAL A 138 -8.59 4.21 -1.33
C VAL A 138 -9.67 5.11 -1.93
N PRO A 139 -10.94 4.69 -1.93
CA PRO A 139 -12.03 5.56 -2.38
C PRO A 139 -12.20 6.73 -1.42
N THR A 140 -12.66 7.87 -1.95
CA THR A 140 -13.18 8.93 -1.09
C THR A 140 -14.58 8.53 -0.64
N LEU A 141 -14.77 8.39 0.67
CA LEU A 141 -16.07 8.08 1.27
C LEU A 141 -16.82 9.38 1.55
N ASP A 142 -18.15 9.32 1.72
CA ASP A 142 -18.98 10.49 2.04
C ASP A 142 -18.52 11.18 3.34
N ALA A 143 -18.07 10.40 4.32
CA ALA A 143 -17.51 10.93 5.57
C ALA A 143 -16.22 11.76 5.37
N CYS A 144 -15.55 11.64 4.21
CA CYS A 144 -14.30 12.32 3.90
C CYS A 144 -14.47 13.64 3.12
N LEU A 145 -15.70 13.96 2.72
CA LEU A 145 -16.10 15.17 1.97
C LEU A 145 -16.49 16.29 2.93
#